data_AF-A0AAD5DDY7-F1
#
_entry.id   AF-A0AAD5DDY7-F1
#
_cell.length_a   1.000
_cell.length_b   1.000
_cell.length_c   1.000
_cell.angle_alpha   90.00
_cell.angle_beta   90.00
_cell.angle_gamma   90.00
#
_symmetry.space_group_name_H-M   'P 1'
#
loop_
_entity.id
_entity.type
_entity.pdbx_description
1 polymer ?
#
loop_
_entity_poly.entity_id
_entity_poly.type
_entity_poly.pdbx_seq_one_letter_code
_entity_poly.pdbx_strand_id
1 'polypeptide(L)'
;MDRNKHRSQRSSRPTHVNTLDDGCLMHIFSFLSPIPDRYNTALVCHRWLFLACHPRLWLRVDRTVKSLTESGVFPSIEEAVSAARPGDTILIGAGGFHFASNIQINKPLCLIGGGDVPDDTTLVCSRGSDSALEFLSTCKLANLTVKAELGCCLLHRSGRLIIEDCNLQCESNPLDYLSYAIITTAGGCEAPLPSATQRNGDSVCVSQTRIKGGAKAVLTSGTLALQRVRAIYAPTSILFWFDVVHPL
;
A
#
# COMPACT_ATOMS: atom_id res chain seq x y z
N MET A 1 65.73 4.75 -18.77
CA MET A 1 64.61 3.84 -19.12
C MET A 1 63.44 4.23 -18.24
N ASP A 2 62.77 5.33 -18.59
CA ASP A 2 61.65 5.88 -17.80
C ASP A 2 60.33 5.40 -18.37
N ARG A 3 59.66 4.51 -17.63
CA ARG A 3 58.32 4.02 -17.96
C ARG A 3 57.30 5.06 -17.52
N ASN A 4 56.84 5.85 -18.49
CA ASN A 4 55.78 6.82 -18.31
C ASN A 4 54.44 6.08 -18.10
N LYS A 5 53.88 6.17 -16.88
CA LYS A 5 52.63 5.51 -16.48
C LYS A 5 51.47 6.46 -16.75
N HIS A 6 50.93 6.45 -17.97
CA HIS A 6 49.69 7.17 -18.29
C HIS A 6 48.51 6.51 -17.56
N ARG A 7 48.16 7.08 -16.41
CA ARG A 7 46.92 6.79 -15.68
C ARG A 7 45.76 7.35 -16.52
N SER A 8 45.05 6.47 -17.22
CA SER A 8 43.83 6.80 -17.95
C SER A 8 42.77 7.31 -16.96
N GLN A 9 42.64 8.63 -16.84
CA GLN A 9 41.49 9.26 -16.20
C GLN A 9 40.30 9.09 -17.14
N ARG A 10 39.38 8.18 -16.81
CA ARG A 10 38.04 8.17 -17.39
C ARG A 10 37.34 9.46 -16.99
N SER A 11 37.40 10.48 -17.84
CA SER A 11 36.54 11.66 -17.79
C SER A 11 35.09 11.19 -17.99
N SER A 12 34.36 10.93 -16.92
CA SER A 12 32.91 10.81 -16.97
C SER A 12 32.36 12.18 -17.33
N ARG A 13 32.03 12.40 -18.60
CA ARG A 13 31.26 13.58 -19.01
C ARG A 13 29.98 13.58 -18.17
N PRO A 14 29.68 14.63 -17.38
CA PRO A 14 28.39 14.71 -16.71
C PRO A 14 27.34 14.65 -17.82
N THR A 15 26.49 13.64 -17.79
CA THR A 15 25.37 13.55 -18.71
C THR A 15 24.53 14.82 -18.54
N HIS A 16 24.23 15.54 -19.62
CA HIS A 16 23.48 16.80 -19.60
C HIS A 16 22.12 16.70 -18.88
N VAL A 17 21.58 15.49 -18.71
CA VAL A 17 20.35 15.26 -17.94
C VAL A 17 20.57 15.51 -16.44
N ASN A 18 21.76 15.22 -15.90
CA ASN A 18 22.09 15.50 -14.51
C ASN A 18 22.33 16.99 -14.21
N THR A 19 22.46 17.82 -15.25
CA THR A 19 22.56 19.28 -15.11
C THR A 19 21.20 19.98 -15.11
N LEU A 20 20.10 19.27 -15.40
CA LEU A 20 18.75 19.79 -15.23
C LEU A 20 18.49 20.11 -13.76
N ASP A 21 17.68 21.12 -13.47
CA ASP A 21 17.18 21.37 -12.11
C ASP A 21 16.11 20.33 -11.71
N ASP A 22 15.81 20.29 -10.42
CA ASP A 22 14.86 19.33 -9.85
C ASP A 22 13.44 19.52 -10.38
N GLY A 23 13.03 20.75 -10.71
CA GLY A 23 11.71 21.06 -11.25
C GLY A 23 11.51 20.49 -12.65
N CYS A 24 12.49 20.69 -13.54
CA CYS A 24 12.47 20.09 -14.87
C CYS A 24 12.48 18.55 -14.81
N LEU A 25 13.32 17.97 -13.96
CA LEU A 25 13.41 16.51 -13.84
C LEU A 25 12.11 15.90 -13.28
N MET A 26 11.49 16.57 -12.30
CA MET A 26 10.17 16.22 -11.77
C MET A 26 9.07 16.28 -12.83
N HIS A 27 9.09 17.32 -13.68
CA HIS A 27 8.12 17.44 -14.76
C HIS A 27 8.25 16.28 -15.76
N ILE A 28 9.49 15.90 -16.11
CA ILE A 28 9.74 14.72 -16.96
C ILE A 28 9.18 13.46 -16.28
N PHE A 29 9.45 13.26 -14.99
CA PHE A 29 8.98 12.10 -14.24
C PHE A 29 7.45 12.03 -14.15
N SER A 30 6.74 13.16 -14.21
CA SER A 30 5.27 13.18 -14.22
C SER A 30 4.63 12.53 -15.45
N PHE A 31 5.37 12.40 -16.55
CA PHE A 31 4.89 11.70 -17.75
C PHE A 31 5.19 10.20 -17.75
N LEU A 32 6.03 9.73 -16.81
CA LEU A 32 6.46 8.34 -16.75
C LEU A 32 5.46 7.47 -16.00
N SER A 33 5.30 6.22 -16.45
CA SER A 33 4.54 5.22 -15.70
C SER A 33 5.22 4.95 -14.33
N PRO A 34 4.47 4.70 -13.25
CA PRO A 34 5.06 4.40 -11.94
C PRO A 34 5.95 3.15 -12.04
N ILE A 35 5.42 2.11 -12.67
CA ILE A 35 6.15 0.90 -13.06
C ILE A 35 5.97 0.68 -14.56
N PRO A 36 7.05 0.38 -15.31
CA PRO A 36 8.43 0.22 -14.83
C PRO A 36 9.26 1.51 -14.83
N ASP A 37 8.78 2.58 -15.46
CA ASP A 37 9.65 3.70 -15.86
C ASP A 37 10.18 4.51 -14.67
N ARG A 38 9.31 5.01 -13.79
CA ARG A 38 9.72 5.76 -12.59
C ARG A 38 10.51 4.89 -11.61
N TYR A 39 10.16 3.62 -11.51
CA TYR A 39 10.95 2.66 -10.73
C TYR A 39 12.38 2.57 -11.27
N ASN A 40 12.56 2.45 -12.58
CA ASN A 40 13.89 2.40 -13.19
C ASN A 40 14.65 3.73 -13.04
N THR A 41 13.98 4.89 -13.14
CA THR A 41 14.64 6.18 -12.90
C THR A 41 15.12 6.31 -11.46
N ALA A 42 14.37 5.78 -10.49
CA ALA A 42 14.76 5.78 -9.08
C ALA A 42 16.06 4.99 -8.80
N LEU A 43 16.42 4.01 -9.64
CA LEU A 43 17.64 3.21 -9.49
C LEU A 43 18.92 3.93 -9.94
N VAL A 44 18.82 5.08 -10.62
CA VAL A 44 19.98 5.76 -11.23
C VAL A 44 20.89 6.38 -10.16
N CYS A 45 20.33 7.16 -9.23
CA CYS A 45 21.06 7.77 -8.13
C CYS A 45 20.10 8.27 -7.04
N HIS A 46 20.63 8.64 -5.87
CA HIS A 46 19.83 9.12 -4.73
C HIS A 46 18.96 10.35 -5.07
N ARG A 47 19.48 11.27 -5.91
CA ARG A 47 18.70 12.45 -6.34
C ARG A 47 17.48 12.05 -7.17
N TRP A 48 17.66 11.11 -8.10
CA TRP A 48 16.57 10.64 -8.95
C TRP A 48 15.56 9.80 -8.15
N LEU A 49 16.03 8.98 -7.21
CA LEU A 49 15.18 8.28 -6.25
C LEU A 49 14.25 9.26 -5.51
N PHE A 50 14.82 10.32 -4.93
CA PHE A 50 14.04 11.32 -4.19
C PHE A 50 12.94 11.97 -5.05
N LEU A 51 13.27 12.33 -6.29
CA LEU A 51 12.33 13.00 -7.19
C LEU A 51 11.30 12.02 -7.78
N ALA A 52 11.70 10.81 -8.18
CA ALA A 52 10.78 9.80 -8.72
C ALA A 52 9.73 9.35 -7.70
N CYS A 53 10.05 9.42 -6.41
CA CYS A 53 9.15 9.09 -5.30
C CYS A 53 8.47 10.32 -4.68
N HIS A 54 8.66 11.52 -5.23
CA HIS A 54 8.19 12.75 -4.60
C HIS A 54 6.65 12.80 -4.47
N PRO A 55 6.08 13.27 -3.34
CA PRO A 55 4.62 13.33 -3.11
C PRO A 55 3.78 14.17 -4.07
N ARG A 56 4.40 14.85 -5.04
CA ARG A 56 3.71 15.60 -6.11
C ARG A 56 3.28 14.69 -7.26
N LEU A 57 3.82 13.48 -7.32
CA LEU A 57 3.50 12.47 -8.33
C LEU A 57 2.47 11.44 -7.82
N TRP A 58 1.99 11.61 -6.59
CA TRP A 58 0.99 10.74 -5.98
C TRP A 58 -0.41 11.23 -6.31
N LEU A 59 -1.33 10.28 -6.45
CA LEU A 59 -2.75 10.60 -6.54
C LEU A 59 -3.25 11.01 -5.16
N ARG A 60 -4.25 11.89 -5.11
CA ARG A 60 -4.81 12.39 -3.86
C ARG A 60 -6.30 12.13 -3.80
N VAL A 61 -6.79 11.73 -2.64
CA VAL A 61 -8.22 11.66 -2.36
C VAL A 61 -8.58 12.83 -1.47
N ASP A 62 -9.40 13.73 -1.97
CA ASP A 62 -9.90 14.88 -1.22
C ASP A 62 -11.40 15.05 -1.48
N ARG A 63 -12.19 14.81 -0.42
CA ARG A 63 -13.65 14.92 -0.44
C ARG A 63 -14.18 16.33 -0.72
N THR A 64 -13.34 17.35 -0.50
CA THR A 64 -13.73 18.77 -0.66
C THR A 64 -13.66 19.23 -2.11
N VAL A 65 -12.99 18.46 -2.97
CA VAL A 65 -12.80 18.80 -4.37
C VAL A 65 -14.04 18.44 -5.18
N LYS A 66 -14.64 19.45 -5.82
CA LYS A 66 -15.69 19.27 -6.82
C LYS A 66 -15.05 19.01 -8.19
N SER A 67 -14.71 17.76 -8.49
CA SER A 67 -14.49 17.12 -9.81
C SER A 67 -13.61 17.78 -10.90
N LEU A 68 -13.24 19.07 -10.86
CA LEU A 68 -12.83 19.79 -12.07
C LEU A 68 -11.54 20.62 -11.98
N THR A 69 -10.89 20.74 -10.81
CA THR A 69 -9.83 21.75 -10.65
C THR A 69 -8.39 21.23 -10.67
N GLU A 70 -8.11 19.97 -10.35
CA GLU A 70 -6.72 19.49 -10.24
C GLU A 70 -6.53 18.06 -10.79
N SER A 71 -5.60 17.90 -11.74
CA SER A 71 -5.23 16.59 -12.28
C SER A 71 -4.59 15.73 -11.19
N GLY A 72 -5.10 14.51 -10.99
CA GLY A 72 -4.58 13.59 -9.97
C GLY A 72 -5.23 13.72 -8.60
N VAL A 73 -6.27 14.55 -8.44
CA VAL A 73 -7.09 14.63 -7.22
C VAL A 73 -8.48 14.06 -7.48
N PHE A 74 -8.94 13.17 -6.61
CA PHE A 74 -10.20 12.45 -6.75
C PHE A 74 -11.10 12.66 -5.53
N PRO A 75 -12.43 12.70 -5.71
CA PRO A 75 -13.38 12.89 -4.62
C PRO A 75 -13.56 11.64 -3.75
N SER A 76 -13.23 10.46 -4.28
CA SER A 76 -13.41 9.16 -3.62
C SER A 76 -12.22 8.23 -3.84
N ILE A 77 -12.11 7.21 -2.98
CA ILE A 77 -11.02 6.22 -3.05
C ILE A 77 -11.25 5.32 -4.26
N GLU A 78 -12.51 4.98 -4.56
CA GLU A 78 -12.92 4.17 -5.69
C GLU A 78 -12.47 4.81 -7.01
N GLU A 79 -12.67 6.12 -7.17
CA GLU A 79 -12.24 6.85 -8.37
C GLU A 79 -10.72 6.91 -8.47
N ALA A 80 -10.02 7.16 -7.36
CA ALA A 80 -8.56 7.17 -7.34
C ALA A 80 -7.98 5.79 -7.69
N VAL A 81 -8.52 4.72 -7.11
CA VAL A 81 -8.12 3.33 -7.41
C VAL A 81 -8.42 3.00 -8.86
N SER A 82 -9.57 3.42 -9.41
CA SER A 82 -9.90 3.22 -10.82
C SER A 82 -8.89 3.91 -11.74
N ALA A 83 -8.59 5.18 -11.49
CA ALA A 83 -7.67 5.98 -12.30
C ALA A 83 -6.19 5.61 -12.13
N ALA A 84 -5.81 4.99 -11.01
CA ALA A 84 -4.42 4.65 -10.71
C ALA A 84 -3.78 3.71 -11.73
N ARG A 85 -2.47 3.86 -11.94
CA ARG A 85 -1.66 2.93 -12.73
C ARG A 85 -0.94 1.96 -11.79
N PRO A 86 -0.52 0.78 -12.29
CA PRO A 86 0.30 -0.14 -11.51
C PRO A 86 1.54 0.56 -10.92
N GLY A 87 1.68 0.50 -9.60
CA GLY A 87 2.74 1.12 -8.81
C GLY A 87 2.43 2.53 -8.31
N ASP A 88 1.26 3.10 -8.61
CA ASP A 88 0.90 4.41 -8.08
C ASP A 88 0.72 4.39 -6.55
N THR A 89 0.99 5.55 -5.96
CA THR A 89 0.71 5.84 -4.56
C THR A 89 -0.50 6.77 -4.48
N ILE A 90 -1.46 6.42 -3.64
CA ILE A 90 -2.68 7.20 -3.37
C ILE A 90 -2.60 7.71 -1.94
N LEU A 91 -2.54 9.03 -1.80
CA LEU A 91 -2.59 9.75 -0.54
C LEU A 91 -4.03 10.12 -0.19
N ILE A 92 -4.53 9.62 0.93
CA ILE A 92 -5.90 9.84 1.37
C ILE A 92 -5.92 11.03 2.33
N GLY A 93 -6.67 12.09 1.97
CA GLY A 93 -6.72 13.33 2.74
C GLY A 93 -7.16 13.11 4.20
N ALA A 94 -6.50 13.82 5.11
CA ALA A 94 -6.81 13.82 6.54
C ALA A 94 -8.08 14.64 6.86
N GLY A 95 -8.61 14.47 8.07
CA GLY A 95 -9.67 15.33 8.62
C GLY A 95 -11.09 14.86 8.31
N GLY A 96 -11.29 13.55 8.14
CA GLY A 96 -12.63 13.02 7.91
C GLY A 96 -12.74 11.51 7.73
N PHE A 97 -13.98 11.09 7.53
CA PHE A 97 -14.34 9.74 7.13
C PHE A 97 -14.44 9.66 5.62
N HIS A 98 -13.84 8.62 5.04
CA HIS A 98 -13.99 8.22 3.66
C HIS A 98 -14.77 6.92 3.63
N PHE A 99 -15.81 6.85 2.80
CA PHE A 99 -16.55 5.61 2.63
C PHE A 99 -15.71 4.64 1.78
N ALA A 100 -15.63 3.38 2.23
CA ALA A 100 -14.96 2.32 1.50
C ALA A 100 -15.79 1.04 1.62
N SER A 101 -16.41 0.65 0.51
CA SER A 101 -17.30 -0.52 0.44
C SER A 101 -16.90 -1.40 -0.73
N ASN A 102 -16.30 -2.55 -0.43
CA ASN A 102 -15.87 -3.55 -1.42
C ASN A 102 -14.95 -2.97 -2.51
N ILE A 103 -14.04 -2.06 -2.15
CA ILE A 103 -13.11 -1.47 -3.13
C ILE A 103 -12.11 -2.54 -3.59
N GLN A 104 -12.13 -2.89 -4.87
CA GLN A 104 -11.26 -3.91 -5.44
C GLN A 104 -9.93 -3.32 -5.93
N ILE A 105 -8.83 -3.83 -5.38
CA ILE A 105 -7.47 -3.46 -5.76
C ILE A 105 -6.85 -4.62 -6.54
N ASN A 106 -6.93 -4.54 -7.86
CA ASN A 106 -6.48 -5.57 -8.81
C ASN A 106 -5.10 -5.29 -9.43
N LYS A 107 -4.48 -4.18 -9.06
CA LYS A 107 -3.17 -3.73 -9.54
C LYS A 107 -2.30 -3.33 -8.35
N PRO A 108 -0.97 -3.37 -8.48
CA PRO A 108 -0.11 -3.05 -7.36
C PRO A 108 -0.24 -1.58 -7.00
N LEU A 109 -0.54 -1.26 -5.74
CA LEU A 109 -0.76 0.12 -5.28
C LEU A 109 -0.18 0.33 -3.88
N CYS A 110 0.06 1.60 -3.54
CA CYS A 110 0.36 2.01 -2.17
C CYS A 110 -0.72 3.01 -1.71
N LEU A 111 -1.44 2.67 -0.64
CA LEU A 111 -2.44 3.53 -0.01
C LEU A 111 -1.87 4.08 1.29
N ILE A 112 -1.83 5.40 1.43
CA ILE A 112 -1.25 6.08 2.59
C ILE A 112 -2.26 7.11 3.13
N GLY A 113 -2.55 7.08 4.43
CA GLY A 113 -3.29 8.17 5.07
C GLY A 113 -2.42 9.41 5.24
N GLY A 114 -2.98 10.57 4.90
CA GLY A 114 -2.26 11.84 4.87
C GLY A 114 -2.23 12.60 6.21
N GLY A 115 -2.70 11.98 7.30
CA GLY A 115 -2.66 12.57 8.63
C GLY A 115 -1.34 12.35 9.37
N ASP A 116 -1.16 13.03 10.50
CA ASP A 116 0.02 12.84 11.35
C ASP A 116 -0.08 11.54 12.16
N VAL A 117 -1.31 11.13 12.47
CA VAL A 117 -1.62 9.85 13.12
C VAL A 117 -2.66 9.08 12.29
N PRO A 118 -2.72 7.74 12.38
CA PRO A 118 -3.64 6.94 11.58
C PRO A 118 -5.13 7.25 11.83
N ASP A 119 -5.48 7.81 12.99
CA ASP A 119 -6.87 8.18 13.32
C ASP A 119 -7.36 9.42 12.54
N ASP A 120 -6.46 10.24 12.00
CA ASP A 120 -6.79 11.44 11.22
C ASP A 120 -7.38 11.11 9.84
N THR A 121 -7.07 9.91 9.33
CA THR A 121 -7.60 9.39 8.07
C THR A 121 -8.36 8.09 8.35
N THR A 122 -9.68 8.17 8.39
CA THR A 122 -10.52 7.00 8.69
C THR A 122 -11.32 6.55 7.46
N LEU A 123 -11.18 5.27 7.11
CA LEU A 123 -12.03 4.57 6.16
C LEU A 123 -13.18 3.92 6.91
N VAL A 124 -14.41 4.09 6.44
CA VAL A 124 -15.62 3.53 7.06
C VAL A 124 -16.32 2.63 6.06
N CYS A 125 -16.50 1.37 6.47
CA CYS A 125 -17.27 0.38 5.76
C CYS A 125 -18.59 0.15 6.49
N SER A 126 -19.67 0.60 5.85
CA SER A 126 -21.04 0.50 6.35
C SER A 126 -21.53 -0.95 6.36
N ARG A 127 -22.59 -1.23 7.15
CA ARG A 127 -23.34 -2.49 7.06
C ARG A 127 -23.76 -2.83 5.61
N GLY A 128 -23.58 -4.09 5.23
CA GLY A 128 -23.99 -4.64 3.92
C GLY A 128 -22.85 -4.92 2.95
N SER A 129 -21.62 -4.53 3.31
CA SER A 129 -20.40 -4.85 2.57
C SER A 129 -19.65 -6.03 3.20
N ASP A 130 -19.03 -6.88 2.37
CA ASP A 130 -18.22 -8.01 2.87
C ASP A 130 -16.87 -7.52 3.44
N SER A 131 -16.29 -6.50 2.81
CA SER A 131 -15.00 -5.92 3.17
C SER A 131 -14.92 -4.44 2.83
N ALA A 132 -14.09 -3.68 3.55
CA ALA A 132 -13.79 -2.31 3.15
C ALA A 132 -12.91 -2.28 1.90
N LEU A 133 -11.80 -3.03 1.94
CA LEU A 133 -10.83 -3.15 0.85
C LEU A 133 -10.59 -4.63 0.51
N GLU A 134 -10.68 -4.96 -0.77
CA GLU A 134 -10.41 -6.28 -1.33
C GLU A 134 -9.13 -6.24 -2.19
N PHE A 135 -8.13 -7.03 -1.81
CA PHE A 135 -6.81 -7.07 -2.46
C PHE A 135 -6.66 -8.30 -3.33
N LEU A 136 -6.58 -8.09 -4.65
CA LEU A 136 -6.26 -9.12 -5.65
C LEU A 136 -4.84 -8.93 -6.22
N SER A 137 -4.07 -7.99 -5.69
CA SER A 137 -2.70 -7.72 -6.10
C SER A 137 -1.84 -7.25 -4.93
N THR A 138 -0.55 -7.09 -5.18
CA THR A 138 0.41 -6.64 -4.16
C THR A 138 0.14 -5.21 -3.75
N CYS A 139 -0.20 -4.97 -2.49
CA CYS A 139 -0.57 -3.65 -2.00
C CYS A 139 0.10 -3.31 -0.67
N LYS A 140 0.41 -2.03 -0.49
CA LYS A 140 0.86 -1.49 0.80
C LYS A 140 -0.19 -0.55 1.36
N LEU A 141 -0.56 -0.76 2.61
CA LEU A 141 -1.45 0.10 3.39
C LEU A 141 -0.66 0.71 4.53
N ALA A 142 -0.67 2.04 4.66
CA ALA A 142 0.07 2.73 5.70
C ALA A 142 -0.71 3.91 6.32
N ASN A 143 -0.48 4.14 7.62
CA ASN A 143 -0.89 5.34 8.34
C ASN A 143 -2.39 5.69 8.20
N LEU A 144 -3.28 4.71 8.33
CA LEU A 144 -4.72 4.96 8.27
C LEU A 144 -5.53 4.05 9.18
N THR A 145 -6.74 4.48 9.47
CA THR A 145 -7.72 3.70 10.24
C THR A 145 -8.75 3.11 9.31
N VAL A 146 -9.05 1.82 9.46
CA VAL A 146 -10.17 1.16 8.77
C VAL A 146 -11.18 0.69 9.82
N LYS A 147 -12.41 1.19 9.71
CA LYS A 147 -13.54 0.83 10.56
C LYS A 147 -14.56 0.04 9.76
N ALA A 148 -14.93 -1.14 10.25
CA ALA A 148 -15.97 -1.96 9.66
C ALA A 148 -17.10 -2.22 10.67
N GLU A 149 -18.34 -1.88 10.31
CA GLU A 149 -19.53 -2.12 11.16
C GLU A 149 -19.99 -3.59 11.12
N LEU A 150 -19.92 -4.21 9.94
CA LEU A 150 -20.24 -5.62 9.70
C LEU A 150 -19.39 -6.10 8.52
N GLY A 151 -18.69 -7.22 8.69
CA GLY A 151 -17.72 -7.73 7.71
C GLY A 151 -16.28 -7.60 8.19
N CYS A 152 -15.34 -7.56 7.24
CA CYS A 152 -13.90 -7.42 7.53
C CYS A 152 -13.31 -6.09 7.10
N CYS A 153 -12.25 -5.62 7.78
CA CYS A 153 -11.57 -4.42 7.33
C CYS A 153 -10.82 -4.68 6.02
N LEU A 154 -10.08 -5.79 5.97
CA LEU A 154 -9.21 -6.12 4.84
C LEU A 154 -9.45 -7.56 4.39
N LEU A 155 -9.76 -7.74 3.10
CA LEU A 155 -9.89 -9.04 2.46
C LEU A 155 -8.75 -9.25 1.46
N HIS A 156 -7.85 -10.18 1.75
CA HIS A 156 -6.71 -10.51 0.90
C HIS A 156 -6.96 -11.80 0.11
N ARG A 157 -6.89 -11.73 -1.23
CA ARG A 157 -7.09 -12.87 -2.13
C ARG A 157 -5.83 -13.30 -2.87
N SER A 158 -4.92 -12.37 -3.20
CA SER A 158 -3.68 -12.69 -3.91
C SER A 158 -2.65 -11.57 -3.84
N GLY A 159 -1.38 -11.93 -3.98
CA GLY A 159 -0.25 -11.03 -3.93
C GLY A 159 0.34 -10.88 -2.52
N ARG A 160 1.07 -9.78 -2.31
CA ARG A 160 1.56 -9.43 -0.98
C ARG A 160 0.87 -8.21 -0.44
N LEU A 161 0.28 -8.35 0.75
CA LEU A 161 -0.31 -7.24 1.48
C LEU A 161 0.63 -6.82 2.61
N ILE A 162 1.06 -5.56 2.60
CA ILE A 162 1.89 -4.99 3.65
C ILE A 162 1.06 -3.95 4.40
N ILE A 163 0.91 -4.11 5.71
CA ILE A 163 0.12 -3.23 6.58
C ILE A 163 1.08 -2.66 7.63
N GLU A 164 1.25 -1.34 7.62
CA GLU A 164 2.17 -0.63 8.50
C GLU A 164 1.45 0.53 9.18
N ASP A 165 1.68 0.73 10.48
CA ASP A 165 1.16 1.89 11.23
C ASP A 165 -0.35 2.14 11.06
N CYS A 166 -1.16 1.08 10.98
CA CYS A 166 -2.61 1.18 10.77
C CYS A 166 -3.42 0.88 12.03
N ASN A 167 -4.67 1.36 12.06
CA ASN A 167 -5.65 0.99 13.08
C ASN A 167 -6.82 0.24 12.42
N LEU A 168 -6.97 -1.05 12.69
CA LEU A 168 -8.11 -1.84 12.22
C LEU A 168 -9.12 -1.96 13.35
N GLN A 169 -10.35 -1.51 13.11
CA GLN A 169 -11.42 -1.50 14.11
C GLN A 169 -12.66 -2.20 13.54
N CYS A 170 -13.04 -3.31 14.17
CA CYS A 170 -14.34 -3.93 13.94
C CYS A 170 -15.29 -3.44 15.02
N GLU A 171 -16.45 -2.89 14.65
CA GLU A 171 -17.43 -2.44 15.64
C GLU A 171 -18.05 -3.63 16.37
N SER A 172 -18.29 -3.46 17.67
CA SER A 172 -18.93 -4.48 18.51
C SER A 172 -20.40 -4.65 18.10
N ASN A 173 -20.74 -5.85 17.64
CA ASN A 173 -22.03 -6.21 17.11
C ASN A 173 -22.42 -7.59 17.68
N PRO A 174 -23.70 -7.91 17.95
CA PRO A 174 -24.12 -9.27 18.32
C PRO A 174 -23.63 -10.38 17.37
N LEU A 175 -23.19 -10.04 16.16
CA LEU A 175 -22.56 -10.92 15.18
C LEU A 175 -21.01 -10.87 15.19
N ASP A 176 -20.38 -10.50 16.31
CA ASP A 176 -18.92 -10.32 16.47
C ASP A 176 -18.08 -11.56 16.09
N TYR A 177 -18.67 -12.74 16.02
CA TYR A 177 -18.01 -13.96 15.56
C TYR A 177 -17.77 -13.98 14.03
N LEU A 178 -18.44 -13.10 13.29
CA LEU A 178 -18.28 -12.92 11.83
C LEU A 178 -17.38 -11.73 11.47
N SER A 179 -17.06 -10.85 12.43
CA SER A 179 -16.18 -9.71 12.19
C SER A 179 -14.72 -10.08 12.46
N TYR A 180 -13.92 -10.03 11.40
CA TYR A 180 -12.47 -10.26 11.44
C TYR A 180 -11.78 -9.02 10.88
N ALA A 181 -10.74 -8.52 11.53
CA ALA A 181 -10.02 -7.35 11.00
C ALA A 181 -9.35 -7.68 9.67
N ILE A 182 -8.71 -8.85 9.57
CA ILE A 182 -8.04 -9.31 8.36
C ILE A 182 -8.53 -10.71 8.02
N ILE A 183 -8.99 -10.89 6.78
CA ILE A 183 -9.29 -12.20 6.21
C ILE A 183 -8.34 -12.41 5.03
N THR A 184 -7.61 -13.51 5.02
CA THR A 184 -6.86 -13.94 3.83
C THR A 184 -7.41 -15.26 3.32
N THR A 185 -7.85 -15.24 2.06
CA THR A 185 -8.29 -16.42 1.32
C THR A 185 -7.32 -16.82 0.22
N ALA A 186 -6.12 -16.23 0.21
CA ALA A 186 -5.11 -16.51 -0.79
C ALA A 186 -4.65 -17.98 -0.70
N GLY A 187 -4.54 -18.64 -1.86
CA GLY A 187 -4.31 -20.09 -1.95
C GLY A 187 -5.54 -20.99 -1.76
N GLY A 188 -6.74 -20.42 -1.56
CA GLY A 188 -7.98 -21.17 -1.31
C GLY A 188 -8.91 -21.39 -2.51
N CYS A 189 -8.63 -20.83 -3.69
CA CYS A 189 -9.45 -21.02 -4.88
C CYS A 189 -8.71 -21.83 -5.94
N GLU A 190 -9.19 -23.05 -6.19
CA GLU A 190 -8.84 -23.86 -7.35
C GLU A 190 -9.12 -23.07 -8.65
N ALA A 191 -8.07 -22.55 -9.28
CA ALA A 191 -8.06 -22.25 -10.70
C ALA A 191 -6.67 -22.59 -11.28
N PRO A 192 -6.59 -23.27 -12.44
CA PRO A 192 -5.41 -24.04 -12.82
C PRO A 192 -4.39 -23.27 -13.68
N LEU A 193 -3.13 -23.23 -13.21
CA LEU A 193 -1.83 -23.15 -13.96
C LEU A 193 -1.61 -21.93 -14.92
N PRO A 194 -0.40 -21.65 -15.47
CA PRO A 194 0.92 -22.30 -15.32
C PRO A 194 2.09 -21.35 -14.92
N SER A 195 3.28 -21.96 -14.87
CA SER A 195 4.65 -21.41 -14.86
C SER A 195 5.38 -21.42 -13.51
N ALA A 196 6.25 -22.43 -13.41
CA ALA A 196 7.29 -22.63 -12.40
C ALA A 196 8.40 -21.55 -12.51
N THR A 197 8.04 -20.31 -12.28
CA THR A 197 8.99 -19.27 -11.88
C THR A 197 8.57 -18.87 -10.49
N GLN A 198 9.48 -19.01 -9.52
CA GLN A 198 9.28 -18.79 -8.09
C GLN A 198 8.26 -17.67 -7.81
N ARG A 199 6.97 -18.02 -7.73
CA ARG A 199 5.94 -17.10 -7.26
C ARG A 199 6.23 -16.98 -5.79
N ASN A 200 6.95 -15.92 -5.48
CA ASN A 200 7.07 -15.40 -4.15
C ASN A 200 5.63 -15.37 -3.57
N GLY A 201 5.37 -16.27 -2.63
CA GLY A 201 4.01 -16.71 -2.32
C GLY A 201 3.11 -15.58 -1.82
N ASP A 202 1.80 -15.84 -1.89
CA ASP A 202 0.81 -14.95 -1.30
C ASP A 202 1.12 -14.77 0.19
N SER A 203 1.13 -13.52 0.65
CA SER A 203 1.53 -13.23 2.03
C SER A 203 0.94 -11.92 2.56
N VAL A 204 0.73 -11.88 3.87
CA VAL A 204 0.32 -10.66 4.59
C VAL A 204 1.37 -10.34 5.64
N CYS A 205 1.96 -9.15 5.61
CA CYS A 205 2.87 -8.66 6.63
C CYS A 205 2.19 -7.55 7.41
N VAL A 206 2.14 -7.68 8.73
CA VAL A 206 1.55 -6.69 9.63
C VAL A 206 2.61 -6.18 10.58
N SER A 207 2.73 -4.85 10.65
CA SER A 207 3.71 -4.15 11.47
C SER A 207 3.11 -2.89 12.08
N GLN A 208 3.48 -2.56 13.32
CA GLN A 208 3.01 -1.38 14.07
C GLN A 208 1.48 -1.16 14.04
N THR A 209 0.71 -2.23 13.86
CA THR A 209 -0.72 -2.11 13.59
C THR A 209 -1.51 -2.45 14.84
N ARG A 210 -2.49 -1.62 15.15
CA ARG A 210 -3.43 -1.83 16.24
C ARG A 210 -4.67 -2.50 15.68
N ILE A 211 -5.11 -3.57 16.33
CA ILE A 211 -6.35 -4.28 15.98
C ILE A 211 -7.28 -4.20 17.19
N LYS A 212 -8.51 -3.71 16.98
CA LYS A 212 -9.53 -3.52 18.03
C LYS A 212 -10.88 -4.07 17.56
N GLY A 213 -11.61 -4.68 18.49
CA GLY A 213 -12.95 -5.22 18.25
C GLY A 213 -12.97 -6.54 17.46
N GLY A 214 -14.17 -7.09 17.30
CA GLY A 214 -14.40 -8.45 16.78
C GLY A 214 -14.01 -9.56 17.76
N ALA A 215 -14.52 -10.78 17.55
CA ALA A 215 -14.17 -11.93 18.39
C ALA A 215 -12.76 -12.47 18.09
N LYS A 216 -12.26 -12.27 16.87
CA LYS A 216 -10.95 -12.74 16.38
C LYS A 216 -10.32 -11.70 15.46
N ALA A 217 -9.00 -11.53 15.54
CA ALA A 217 -8.28 -10.52 14.76
C ALA A 217 -8.04 -10.93 13.30
N VAL A 218 -7.63 -12.18 13.07
CA VAL A 218 -7.20 -12.67 11.75
C VAL A 218 -7.84 -14.01 11.44
N LEU A 219 -8.35 -14.16 10.23
CA LEU A 219 -8.81 -15.42 9.66
C LEU A 219 -7.95 -15.78 8.44
N THR A 220 -7.36 -16.96 8.44
CA THR A 220 -6.65 -17.50 7.28
C THR A 220 -7.43 -18.68 6.70
N SER A 221 -7.42 -18.83 5.38
CA SER A 221 -7.91 -20.04 4.70
C SER A 221 -6.77 -20.75 3.96
N GLY A 222 -6.98 -22.03 3.65
CA GLY A 222 -6.01 -22.86 2.96
C GLY A 222 -4.79 -23.20 3.82
N THR A 223 -3.61 -23.18 3.20
CA THR A 223 -2.35 -23.54 3.87
C THR A 223 -1.66 -22.36 4.55
N LEU A 224 -2.21 -21.14 4.50
CA LEU A 224 -1.59 -19.97 5.11
C LEU A 224 -1.60 -20.06 6.64
N ALA A 225 -0.44 -19.83 7.26
CA ALA A 225 -0.24 -19.86 8.70
C ALA A 225 0.33 -18.54 9.22
N LEU A 226 -0.09 -18.13 10.42
CA LEU A 226 0.53 -17.03 11.14
C LEU A 226 1.94 -17.42 11.59
N GLN A 227 2.92 -16.57 11.31
CA GLN A 227 4.31 -16.72 11.71
C GLN A 227 4.83 -15.38 12.27
N ARG A 228 5.95 -15.45 13.00
CA ARG A 228 6.65 -14.27 13.56
C ARG A 228 5.75 -13.34 14.39
N VAL A 229 4.78 -13.91 15.11
CA VAL A 229 3.81 -13.16 15.90
C VAL A 229 4.48 -12.51 17.11
N ARG A 230 4.29 -11.20 17.26
CA ARG A 230 4.73 -10.37 18.39
C ARG A 230 3.62 -9.41 18.76
N ALA A 231 3.42 -9.21 20.06
CA ALA A 231 2.59 -8.15 20.61
C ALA A 231 3.47 -7.22 21.44
N ILE A 232 3.43 -5.93 21.15
CA ILE A 232 4.17 -4.90 21.89
C ILE A 232 3.17 -4.11 22.72
N TYR A 233 3.37 -4.11 24.04
CA TYR A 233 2.53 -3.36 24.97
C TYR A 233 3.13 -1.96 25.16
N ALA A 234 2.56 -0.98 24.49
CA ALA A 234 2.85 0.43 24.72
C ALA A 234 1.93 0.97 25.84
N PRO A 235 2.28 2.10 26.49
CA PRO A 235 1.51 2.65 27.61
C PRO A 235 0.03 2.89 27.31
N THR A 236 -0.31 3.21 26.06
CA THR A 236 -1.67 3.56 25.63
C THR A 236 -2.27 2.57 24.63
N SER A 237 -1.54 1.53 24.20
CA SER A 237 -2.06 0.53 23.28
C SER A 237 -1.19 -0.70 23.07
N ILE A 238 -1.79 -1.75 22.53
CA ILE A 238 -1.10 -2.95 22.05
C ILE A 238 -0.91 -2.83 20.53
N LEU A 239 0.33 -3.05 20.08
CA LEU A 239 0.70 -3.10 18.67
C LEU A 239 1.03 -4.54 18.28
N PHE A 240 0.59 -4.95 17.10
CA PHE A 240 0.81 -6.30 16.57
C PHE A 240 1.85 -6.30 15.46
N TRP A 241 2.68 -7.33 15.49
CA TRP A 241 3.58 -7.73 14.40
C TRP A 241 3.33 -9.18 14.07
N PHE A 242 3.08 -9.51 12.81
CA PHE A 242 3.03 -10.90 12.38
C PHE A 242 3.09 -10.98 10.86
N ASP A 243 3.50 -12.14 10.38
CA ASP A 243 3.42 -12.53 8.98
C ASP A 243 2.35 -13.61 8.82
N VAL A 244 1.67 -13.62 7.69
CA VAL A 244 0.85 -14.73 7.22
C VAL A 244 1.46 -15.22 5.93
N VAL A 245 1.99 -16.43 5.94
CA VAL A 245 2.74 -17.02 4.83
C VAL A 245 2.42 -18.52 4.74
N HIS A 246 2.73 -19.12 3.60
CA HIS A 246 2.69 -20.58 3.50
C HIS A 246 3.79 -21.19 4.40
N PRO A 247 3.46 -22.21 5.21
CA PRO A 247 4.44 -22.96 5.98
C PRO A 247 5.41 -23.62 5.01
N LEU A 248 6.70 -23.54 5.35
CA LEU A 248 7.80 -24.19 4.64
C LEU A 248 7.80 -25.70 4.92
#